data_AF-A0A8B7Y1W6-F1
#
_entry.id   AF-A0A8B7Y1W6-F1
#
_cell.length_a   1.000
_cell.length_b   1.000
_cell.length_c   1.000
_cell.angle_alpha   90.00
_cell.angle_beta   90.00
_cell.angle_gamma   90.00
#
_symmetry.space_group_name_H-M   'P 1'
#
loop_
_entity.id
_entity.type
_entity.pdbx_description
1 polymer ?
#
loop_
_entity_poly.entity_id
_entity_poly.type
_entity_poly.pdbx_seq_one_letter_code
_entity_poly.pdbx_strand_id
1 'polypeptide(L)'
;MQPLSLPAGLLMFFGLGLLATFTGQCRGQPALGEIYRLNGLQSDIQMDTFRYFGNRMREHYRRLDRRLRGISSRIRRAERDLGVDSPPEEPSGGPAFPDIPDEDPNTVGVQPGNLPNKPVPSPPPVGQIARTCDEIYRMGYRNDNEYVIDPDGQGLRSVPEFNVRCELSRGEGVTIVGHNYDSEPVLVSGYEQPGSFQLQIRYTNADFEQLEALAEASASCEQYIKIVCMGAVLFRAQLRRGQRDYGWWIARDGTRMMSWGGVPSSPDSGQCACDLDGSCVNSLFKCNCDSNNKFWTEDSGFLTDKRYLPVRMVYLGDTGGTKEKSWLTLGELRCKGYSGDRK
;
A
#
# COMPACT_ATOMS: atom_id res chain seq x y z
N MET A 1 -24.26 35.48 -16.55
CA MET A 1 -25.13 34.52 -17.27
C MET A 1 -24.65 33.11 -16.92
N GLN A 2 -25.60 32.20 -16.80
CA GLN A 2 -25.60 30.91 -16.10
C GLN A 2 -24.62 29.82 -16.63
N PRO A 3 -24.41 28.74 -15.84
CA PRO A 3 -23.35 27.73 -16.01
C PRO A 3 -23.78 26.57 -16.91
N LEU A 4 -22.82 25.80 -17.41
CA LEU A 4 -23.07 24.53 -18.12
C LEU A 4 -22.42 23.36 -17.39
N SER A 5 -23.26 22.36 -17.21
CA SER A 5 -23.20 21.20 -16.32
C SER A 5 -22.36 20.04 -16.86
N LEU A 6 -21.62 19.38 -15.97
CA LEU A 6 -21.09 18.03 -16.15
C LEU A 6 -22.24 17.01 -16.19
N PRO A 7 -22.30 16.08 -17.17
CA PRO A 7 -23.19 14.93 -17.06
C PRO A 7 -22.59 13.89 -16.11
N ALA A 8 -23.36 13.56 -15.08
CA ALA A 8 -23.17 12.39 -14.24
C ALA A 8 -23.26 11.12 -15.09
N GLY A 9 -22.14 10.42 -15.27
CA GLY A 9 -22.08 9.24 -16.13
C GLY A 9 -20.78 8.47 -16.02
N LEU A 10 -20.18 8.37 -14.83
CA LEU A 10 -18.99 7.54 -14.62
C LEU A 10 -18.97 6.85 -13.24
N LEU A 11 -20.16 6.45 -12.77
CA LEU A 11 -20.33 5.71 -11.52
C LEU A 11 -21.21 4.45 -11.66
N MET A 12 -21.43 3.97 -12.89
CA MET A 12 -22.18 2.73 -13.15
C MET A 12 -21.48 1.78 -14.14
N PHE A 13 -20.17 1.55 -13.97
CA PHE A 13 -19.48 0.45 -14.68
C PHE A 13 -18.59 -0.45 -13.81
N PHE A 14 -18.55 -0.23 -12.49
CA PHE A 14 -17.93 -1.18 -11.56
C PHE A 14 -18.92 -2.17 -10.91
N GLY A 15 -20.21 -2.10 -11.26
CA GLY A 15 -21.27 -2.90 -10.61
C GLY A 15 -21.76 -4.16 -11.34
N LEU A 16 -21.37 -4.41 -12.60
CA LEU A 16 -21.95 -5.51 -13.41
C LEU A 16 -20.95 -6.58 -13.87
N GLY A 17 -19.68 -6.51 -13.44
CA GLY A 17 -18.69 -7.57 -13.66
C GLY A 17 -18.62 -8.62 -12.55
N LEU A 18 -19.42 -8.45 -11.49
CA LEU A 18 -19.40 -9.25 -10.26
C LEU A 18 -20.75 -9.95 -10.02
N LEU A 19 -21.38 -10.46 -11.08
CA LEU A 19 -22.59 -11.30 -10.96
C LEU A 19 -22.77 -12.26 -12.14
N ALA A 20 -21.67 -12.77 -12.71
CA ALA A 20 -21.69 -13.81 -13.75
C ALA A 20 -20.70 -14.94 -13.48
N THR A 21 -20.61 -15.42 -12.23
CA THR A 21 -19.95 -16.69 -11.90
C THR A 21 -20.71 -17.53 -10.88
N PHE A 22 -22.04 -17.41 -10.83
CA PHE A 22 -22.88 -18.39 -10.14
C PHE A 22 -24.08 -18.74 -11.02
N THR A 23 -24.36 -20.05 -11.11
CA THR A 23 -25.31 -20.74 -12.00
C THR A 23 -24.82 -20.95 -13.44
N GLY A 24 -24.26 -22.14 -13.68
CA GLY A 24 -24.12 -22.65 -15.03
C GLY A 24 -25.48 -23.13 -15.53
N GLN A 25 -26.18 -22.33 -16.33
CA GLN A 25 -27.20 -22.83 -17.27
C GLN A 25 -27.59 -21.72 -18.25
N CYS A 26 -26.93 -21.64 -19.41
CA CYS A 26 -27.48 -20.94 -20.58
C CYS A 26 -26.96 -21.64 -21.85
N ARG A 27 -27.70 -22.68 -22.27
CA ARG A 27 -27.61 -23.24 -23.62
C ARG A 27 -28.39 -22.31 -24.55
N GLY A 28 -27.70 -21.74 -25.53
CA GLY A 28 -28.31 -21.22 -26.78
C GLY A 28 -28.91 -19.82 -26.71
N GLN A 29 -28.13 -18.80 -27.10
CA GLN A 29 -28.57 -17.76 -28.05
C GLN A 29 -27.34 -16.94 -28.54
N PRO A 30 -27.26 -16.59 -29.84
CA PRO A 30 -26.10 -15.92 -30.43
C PRO A 30 -26.31 -14.41 -30.41
N ALA A 31 -25.74 -13.69 -29.45
CA ALA A 31 -25.84 -12.22 -29.45
C ALA A 31 -24.76 -11.53 -28.59
N LEU A 32 -23.48 -11.78 -28.87
CA LEU A 32 -22.40 -10.89 -28.42
C LEU A 32 -21.38 -10.60 -29.55
N GLY A 33 -21.80 -10.79 -30.81
CA GLY A 33 -20.98 -10.54 -32.00
C GLY A 33 -21.20 -9.17 -32.67
N GLU A 34 -22.18 -8.37 -32.24
CA GLU A 34 -22.61 -7.19 -33.03
C GLU A 34 -22.74 -5.85 -32.26
N ILE A 35 -22.14 -5.72 -31.07
CA ILE A 35 -22.06 -4.42 -30.36
C ILE A 35 -20.61 -3.90 -30.27
N TYR A 36 -19.74 -4.30 -31.21
CA TYR A 36 -18.36 -3.80 -31.28
C TYR A 36 -17.94 -3.35 -32.69
N ARG A 37 -18.90 -2.89 -33.51
CA ARG A 37 -18.64 -2.48 -34.89
C ARG A 37 -18.84 -1.00 -35.23
N LEU A 38 -18.95 -0.12 -34.24
CA LEU A 38 -19.04 1.31 -34.49
C LEU A 38 -18.10 2.08 -33.55
N ASN A 39 -17.02 2.55 -34.15
CA ASN A 39 -15.95 3.45 -33.68
C ASN A 39 -14.57 2.77 -33.68
N GLY A 40 -14.07 2.51 -34.89
CA GLY A 40 -12.72 2.06 -35.14
C GLY A 40 -11.71 3.11 -34.67
N LEU A 41 -11.08 2.84 -33.52
CA LEU A 41 -9.77 3.30 -33.08
C LEU A 41 -9.54 2.68 -31.68
N GLN A 42 -9.19 1.40 -31.63
CA GLN A 42 -8.75 0.77 -30.39
C GLN A 42 -7.46 0.02 -30.68
N SER A 43 -6.35 0.55 -30.18
CA SER A 43 -5.02 -0.05 -30.36
C SER A 43 -4.94 -1.37 -29.60
N ASP A 44 -4.30 -2.38 -30.21
CA ASP A 44 -4.04 -3.70 -29.63
C ASP A 44 -3.40 -3.63 -28.21
N ILE A 45 -2.79 -2.50 -27.88
CA ILE A 45 -2.18 -2.17 -26.58
C ILE A 45 -3.20 -2.25 -25.42
N GLN A 46 -4.46 -1.81 -25.59
CA GLN A 46 -5.43 -1.83 -24.49
C GLN A 46 -5.92 -3.25 -24.15
N MET A 47 -6.08 -4.11 -25.16
CA MET A 47 -6.53 -5.49 -24.98
C MET A 47 -5.44 -6.39 -24.38
N ASP A 48 -4.19 -6.19 -24.78
CA ASP A 48 -3.04 -6.89 -24.18
C ASP A 48 -2.82 -6.47 -22.72
N THR A 49 -3.04 -5.20 -22.40
CA THR A 49 -2.95 -4.68 -21.03
C THR A 49 -4.02 -5.32 -20.13
N PHE A 50 -5.28 -5.37 -20.55
CA PHE A 50 -6.36 -6.03 -19.80
C PHE A 50 -6.13 -7.54 -19.63
N ARG A 51 -5.69 -8.22 -20.70
CA ARG A 51 -5.39 -9.66 -20.66
C ARG A 51 -4.19 -9.96 -19.75
N TYR A 52 -3.17 -9.10 -19.76
CA TYR A 52 -2.00 -9.16 -18.87
C TYR A 52 -2.40 -8.99 -17.40
N PHE A 53 -3.13 -7.93 -17.06
CA PHE A 53 -3.59 -7.70 -15.68
C PHE A 53 -4.54 -8.81 -15.19
N GLY A 54 -5.45 -9.29 -16.03
CA GLY A 54 -6.35 -10.39 -15.70
C GLY A 54 -5.62 -11.73 -15.48
N ASN A 55 -4.58 -12.02 -16.27
CA ASN A 55 -3.74 -13.21 -16.07
C ASN A 55 -2.90 -13.10 -14.79
N ARG A 56 -2.36 -11.90 -14.49
CA ARG A 56 -1.55 -11.64 -13.30
C ARG A 56 -2.38 -11.74 -12.01
N MET A 57 -3.60 -11.22 -12.01
CA MET A 57 -4.54 -11.37 -10.88
C MET A 57 -4.87 -12.85 -10.63
N ARG A 58 -5.17 -13.62 -11.68
CA ARG A 58 -5.38 -15.08 -11.56
C ARG A 58 -4.17 -15.81 -10.99
N GLU A 59 -2.96 -15.42 -11.38
CA GLU A 59 -1.75 -16.04 -10.87
C GLU A 59 -1.45 -15.65 -9.41
N HIS A 60 -1.69 -14.39 -9.04
CA HIS A 60 -1.60 -13.93 -7.66
C HIS A 60 -2.56 -14.71 -6.74
N TYR A 61 -3.83 -14.86 -7.15
CA TYR A 61 -4.80 -15.68 -6.40
C TYR A 61 -4.37 -17.15 -6.28
N ARG A 62 -3.83 -17.77 -7.34
CA ARG A 62 -3.30 -19.15 -7.28
C ARG A 62 -2.09 -19.27 -6.35
N ARG A 63 -1.24 -18.24 -6.25
CA ARG A 63 -0.11 -18.21 -5.31
C ARG A 63 -0.60 -18.07 -3.86
N LEU A 64 -1.57 -17.19 -3.62
CA LEU A 64 -2.19 -17.01 -2.31
C LEU A 64 -2.87 -18.30 -1.83
N ASP A 65 -3.62 -18.96 -2.71
CA ASP A 65 -4.32 -20.22 -2.45
C ASP A 65 -3.33 -21.39 -2.15
N ARG A 66 -2.18 -21.43 -2.85
CA ARG A 66 -1.08 -22.36 -2.50
C ARG A 66 -0.48 -22.07 -1.12
N ARG A 67 -0.29 -20.80 -0.76
CA ARG A 67 0.19 -20.40 0.58
C ARG A 67 -0.80 -20.79 1.67
N LEU A 68 -2.09 -20.52 1.48
CA LEU A 68 -3.14 -20.88 2.43
C LEU A 68 -3.24 -22.40 2.63
N ARG A 69 -3.17 -23.20 1.55
CA ARG A 69 -3.07 -24.67 1.65
C ARG A 69 -1.83 -25.11 2.43
N GLY A 70 -0.69 -24.48 2.20
CA GLY A 70 0.55 -24.74 2.93
C GLY A 70 0.41 -24.46 4.43
N ILE A 71 -0.15 -23.30 4.79
CA ILE A 71 -0.41 -22.92 6.19
C ILE A 71 -1.38 -23.91 6.85
N SER A 72 -2.51 -24.22 6.18
CA SER A 72 -3.49 -25.20 6.67
C SER A 72 -2.88 -26.59 6.88
N SER A 73 -1.96 -27.03 6.02
CA SER A 73 -1.27 -28.31 6.19
C SER A 73 -0.30 -28.33 7.38
N ARG A 74 0.32 -27.19 7.71
CA ARG A 74 1.22 -27.04 8.87
C ARG A 74 0.43 -26.99 10.17
N ILE A 75 -0.71 -26.30 10.18
CA ILE A 75 -1.63 -26.26 11.32
C ILE A 75 -2.11 -27.68 11.65
N ARG A 76 -2.61 -28.44 10.66
CA ARG A 76 -3.04 -29.85 10.86
C ARG A 76 -1.92 -30.81 11.28
N ARG A 77 -0.65 -30.45 11.06
CA ARG A 77 0.49 -31.21 11.57
C ARG A 77 0.75 -30.85 13.03
N ALA A 78 0.78 -29.56 13.34
CA ALA A 78 0.94 -29.07 14.71
C ALA A 78 -0.20 -29.54 15.64
N GLU A 79 -1.44 -29.57 15.17
CA GLU A 79 -2.59 -30.08 15.93
C GLU A 79 -2.45 -31.57 16.26
N ARG A 80 -1.96 -32.39 15.30
CA ARG A 80 -1.65 -33.80 15.54
C ARG A 80 -0.50 -34.00 16.53
N ASP A 81 0.56 -33.20 16.42
CA ASP A 81 1.71 -33.26 17.32
C ASP A 81 1.34 -32.83 18.75
N LEU A 82 0.30 -32.01 18.91
CA LEU A 82 -0.22 -31.53 20.20
C LEU A 82 -1.39 -32.37 20.75
N GLY A 83 -1.81 -33.43 20.05
CA GLY A 83 -2.93 -34.28 20.49
C GLY A 83 -4.28 -33.55 20.56
N VAL A 84 -4.45 -32.47 19.78
CA VAL A 84 -5.70 -31.72 19.68
C VAL A 84 -6.52 -32.33 18.55
N ASP A 85 -7.47 -33.21 18.90
CA ASP A 85 -8.43 -33.74 17.92
C ASP A 85 -9.35 -32.60 17.44
N SER A 86 -9.34 -32.33 16.13
CA SER A 86 -10.29 -31.41 15.50
C SER A 86 -11.71 -32.02 15.52
N PRO A 87 -12.77 -31.21 15.72
CA PRO A 87 -14.14 -31.69 15.57
C PRO A 87 -14.41 -32.16 14.13
N PRO A 88 -15.33 -33.13 13.92
CA PRO A 88 -15.60 -33.70 12.61
C PRO A 88 -16.12 -32.64 11.62
N GLU A 89 -15.68 -32.73 10.36
CA GLU A 89 -16.17 -31.89 9.25
C GLU A 89 -17.69 -32.03 9.11
N GLU A 90 -18.42 -30.92 9.20
CA GLU A 90 -19.83 -30.86 8.82
C GLU A 90 -19.98 -31.13 7.31
N PRO A 91 -20.99 -31.90 6.88
CA PRO A 91 -21.24 -32.14 5.47
C PRO A 91 -21.66 -30.85 4.77
N SER A 92 -21.16 -30.68 3.54
CA SER A 92 -21.49 -29.59 2.63
C SER A 92 -22.99 -29.56 2.29
N GLY A 93 -23.77 -28.85 3.10
CA GLY A 93 -25.13 -28.42 2.80
C GLY A 93 -25.23 -26.94 3.15
N GLY A 94 -25.43 -26.07 2.16
CA GLY A 94 -25.72 -24.66 2.41
C GLY A 94 -26.98 -24.50 3.26
N PRO A 95 -27.11 -23.44 4.07
CA PRO A 95 -28.26 -23.30 4.94
C PRO A 95 -29.53 -23.16 4.11
N ALA A 96 -30.52 -24.02 4.40
CA ALA A 96 -31.89 -23.77 4.00
C ALA A 96 -32.37 -22.48 4.70
N PHE A 97 -32.99 -21.58 3.94
CA PHE A 97 -33.66 -20.41 4.48
C PHE A 97 -34.74 -20.88 5.48
N PRO A 98 -34.75 -20.41 6.73
CA PRO A 98 -35.89 -20.66 7.60
C PRO A 98 -37.08 -19.85 7.09
N ASP A 99 -38.24 -20.50 7.02
CA ASP A 99 -39.52 -19.85 6.78
C ASP A 99 -39.74 -18.76 7.84
N ILE A 100 -39.97 -17.53 7.37
CA ILE A 100 -40.33 -16.38 8.22
C ILE A 100 -41.78 -16.60 8.69
N PRO A 101 -42.07 -16.69 10.00
CA PRO A 101 -43.44 -16.65 10.46
C PRO A 101 -43.98 -15.22 10.32
N ASP A 102 -45.21 -15.08 9.82
CA ASP A 102 -45.93 -13.82 9.78
C ASP A 102 -45.94 -13.13 11.16
N GLU A 103 -45.58 -11.84 11.20
CA GLU A 103 -45.59 -11.02 12.41
C GLU A 103 -47.02 -10.87 12.96
N ASP A 104 -47.20 -11.23 14.24
CA ASP A 104 -48.40 -10.96 15.02
C ASP A 104 -48.52 -9.44 15.29
N PRO A 105 -49.63 -8.76 14.92
CA PRO A 105 -49.75 -7.31 15.01
C PRO A 105 -49.80 -6.72 16.43
N ASN A 106 -49.71 -7.53 17.50
CA ASN A 106 -50.04 -7.09 18.86
C ASN A 106 -48.92 -7.26 19.90
N THR A 107 -47.65 -7.09 19.53
CA THR A 107 -46.57 -7.05 20.53
C THR A 107 -46.27 -5.60 20.96
N VAL A 108 -46.68 -5.28 22.19
CA VAL A 108 -46.44 -4.00 22.87
C VAL A 108 -44.94 -3.72 22.99
N GLY A 109 -44.50 -2.55 22.51
CA GLY A 109 -43.10 -2.16 22.43
C GLY A 109 -42.38 -2.08 23.77
N VAL A 110 -41.22 -2.73 23.87
CA VAL A 110 -40.23 -2.51 24.92
C VAL A 110 -39.24 -1.47 24.40
N GLN A 111 -39.11 -0.35 25.13
CA GLN A 111 -38.19 0.73 24.78
C GLN A 111 -36.72 0.26 24.85
N PRO A 112 -35.85 0.72 23.92
CA PRO A 112 -34.42 0.46 24.03
C PRO A 112 -33.85 1.21 25.24
N GLY A 113 -33.32 0.44 26.19
CA GLY A 113 -32.60 0.96 27.35
C GLY A 113 -31.35 1.72 26.95
N ASN A 114 -31.14 2.86 27.62
CA ASN A 114 -29.99 3.75 27.47
C ASN A 114 -28.65 3.01 27.61
N LEU A 115 -27.88 2.96 26.53
CA LEU A 115 -26.43 2.79 26.61
C LEU A 115 -25.83 4.01 27.33
N PRO A 116 -24.89 3.85 28.28
CA PRO A 116 -24.26 4.97 28.94
C PRO A 116 -23.54 5.84 27.89
N ASN A 117 -23.94 7.12 27.81
CA ASN A 117 -23.29 8.13 27.00
C ASN A 117 -21.79 8.12 27.31
N LYS A 118 -20.97 7.63 26.38
CA LYS A 118 -19.53 7.83 26.43
C LYS A 118 -19.33 9.36 26.42
N PRO A 119 -18.63 9.95 27.41
CA PRO A 119 -18.42 11.39 27.44
C PRO A 119 -17.83 11.83 26.11
N VAL A 120 -18.50 12.74 25.41
CA VAL A 120 -17.89 13.47 24.31
C VAL A 120 -16.66 14.14 24.92
N PRO A 121 -15.44 13.83 24.45
CA PRO A 121 -14.25 14.46 24.99
C PRO A 121 -14.42 15.97 24.89
N SER A 122 -14.23 16.66 26.01
CA SER A 122 -14.18 18.11 26.04
C SER A 122 -13.22 18.59 24.97
N PRO A 123 -13.55 19.67 24.21
CA PRO A 123 -12.62 20.23 23.25
C PRO A 123 -11.27 20.47 23.93
N PRO A 124 -10.14 20.21 23.24
CA PRO A 124 -8.83 20.52 23.77
C PRO A 124 -8.81 21.98 24.23
N PRO A 125 -8.11 22.29 25.33
CA PRO A 125 -7.94 23.65 25.80
C PRO A 125 -7.58 24.56 24.63
N VAL A 126 -8.28 25.69 24.52
CA VAL A 126 -8.02 26.70 23.49
C VAL A 126 -6.53 27.07 23.58
N GLY A 127 -5.78 26.75 22.52
CA GLY A 127 -4.36 27.00 22.45
C GLY A 127 -3.44 25.80 22.71
N GLN A 128 -3.93 24.56 22.82
CA GLN A 128 -3.08 23.36 22.85
C GLN A 128 -2.85 22.79 21.44
N ILE A 129 -1.59 22.70 20.99
CA ILE A 129 -1.21 22.04 19.73
C ILE A 129 -0.75 20.62 20.05
N ALA A 130 -1.33 19.64 19.37
CA ALA A 130 -0.99 18.23 19.54
C ALA A 130 0.32 17.87 18.85
N ARG A 131 1.05 16.88 19.38
CA ARG A 131 2.33 16.44 18.80
C ARG A 131 2.17 15.62 17.53
N THR A 132 1.10 14.83 17.45
CA THR A 132 0.83 13.91 16.34
C THR A 132 -0.67 13.77 16.11
N CYS A 133 -1.07 13.22 14.96
CA CYS A 133 -2.46 12.86 14.71
C CYS A 133 -3.00 11.79 15.69
N ASP A 134 -2.13 10.96 16.28
CA ASP A 134 -2.53 10.01 17.33
C ASP A 134 -3.01 10.75 18.58
N GLU A 135 -2.32 11.82 18.97
CA GLU A 135 -2.75 12.65 20.11
C GLU A 135 -4.08 13.37 19.80
N ILE A 136 -4.24 13.90 18.58
CA ILE A 136 -5.51 14.47 18.11
C ILE A 136 -6.64 13.43 18.20
N TYR A 137 -6.39 12.20 17.78
CA TYR A 137 -7.35 11.11 17.92
C TYR A 137 -7.71 10.83 19.40
N ARG A 138 -6.73 10.82 20.30
CA ARG A 138 -6.94 10.62 21.74
C ARG A 138 -7.70 11.77 22.41
N MET A 139 -7.57 12.98 21.90
CA MET A 139 -8.38 14.14 22.31
C MET A 139 -9.86 14.03 21.88
N GLY A 140 -10.24 13.01 21.10
CA GLY A 140 -11.63 12.75 20.73
C GLY A 140 -12.02 13.11 19.31
N TYR A 141 -11.10 13.67 18.51
CA TYR A 141 -11.36 14.02 17.12
C TYR A 141 -11.44 12.77 16.24
N ARG A 142 -12.35 12.79 15.25
CA ARG A 142 -12.62 11.65 14.36
C ARG A 142 -12.71 12.03 12.88
N ASN A 143 -12.52 13.30 12.56
CA ASN A 143 -12.65 13.78 11.18
C ASN A 143 -11.29 13.68 10.48
N ASP A 144 -11.28 13.05 9.32
CA ASP A 144 -10.10 13.08 8.45
C ASP A 144 -9.98 14.50 7.87
N ASN A 145 -8.90 15.20 8.18
CA ASN A 145 -8.69 16.59 7.76
C ASN A 145 -7.21 16.98 7.87
N GLU A 146 -6.89 18.21 7.47
CA GLU A 146 -5.63 18.85 7.81
C GLU A 146 -5.65 19.39 9.24
N TYR A 147 -4.54 19.19 9.95
CA TYR A 147 -4.32 19.67 11.31
C TYR A 147 -2.91 20.24 11.43
N VAL A 148 -2.75 21.24 12.30
CA VAL A 148 -1.45 21.73 12.74
C VAL A 148 -0.97 20.80 13.87
N ILE A 149 0.25 20.30 13.76
CA ILE A 149 0.93 19.53 14.80
C ILE A 149 2.27 20.15 15.18
N ASP A 150 2.72 19.85 16.39
CA ASP A 150 4.01 20.29 16.92
C ASP A 150 4.75 19.10 17.58
N PRO A 151 5.50 18.29 16.81
CA PRO A 151 6.01 17.00 17.28
C PRO A 151 7.03 17.03 18.41
N ASP A 152 7.92 18.03 18.46
CA ASP A 152 8.89 18.16 19.57
C ASP A 152 8.19 18.67 20.83
N GLY A 153 7.16 19.50 20.66
CA GLY A 153 6.15 19.82 21.64
C GLY A 153 5.98 21.32 21.83
N GLN A 154 4.74 21.71 22.08
CA GLN A 154 4.34 23.12 22.13
C GLN A 154 5.27 24.02 22.95
N GLY A 155 5.86 25.00 22.26
CA GLY A 155 6.68 26.03 22.87
C GLY A 155 8.15 25.66 23.08
N LEU A 156 8.60 24.49 22.63
CA LEU A 156 10.02 24.09 22.69
C LEU A 156 10.89 24.79 21.63
N ARG A 157 10.29 25.46 20.63
CA ARG A 157 10.90 26.36 19.63
C ARG A 157 12.08 25.79 18.82
N SER A 158 12.45 24.52 19.00
CA SER A 158 13.49 23.86 18.19
C SER A 158 12.98 23.53 16.80
N VAL A 159 11.74 23.04 16.71
CA VAL A 159 11.07 22.69 15.46
C VAL A 159 9.74 23.45 15.39
N PRO A 160 9.44 24.21 14.32
CA PRO A 160 8.17 24.93 14.22
C PRO A 160 7.01 23.98 13.92
N GLU A 161 5.80 24.35 14.37
CA GLU A 161 4.59 23.61 14.03
C GLU A 161 4.30 23.61 12.52
N PHE A 162 3.61 22.57 12.04
CA PHE A 162 3.28 22.44 10.62
C PHE A 162 1.99 21.68 10.34
N ASN A 163 1.48 21.86 9.12
CA ASN A 163 0.27 21.21 8.66
C ASN A 163 0.54 19.80 8.15
N VAL A 164 -0.29 18.87 8.59
CA VAL A 164 -0.31 17.47 8.13
C VAL A 164 -1.74 17.04 7.83
N ARG A 165 -1.89 16.00 7.02
CA ARG A 165 -3.18 15.32 6.87
C ARG A 165 -3.30 14.24 7.95
N CYS A 166 -4.36 14.27 8.73
CA CYS A 166 -4.69 13.22 9.68
C CYS A 166 -5.79 12.30 9.13
N GLU A 167 -5.55 10.99 9.17
CA GLU A 167 -6.61 9.99 9.08
C GLU A 167 -6.97 9.56 10.51
N LEU A 168 -8.17 9.91 10.98
CA LEU A 168 -8.70 9.71 12.34
C LEU A 168 -9.94 8.80 12.38
N SER A 169 -10.60 8.62 11.23
CA SER A 169 -11.87 7.88 11.11
C SER A 169 -11.73 6.37 11.29
N ARG A 170 -10.50 5.85 11.23
CA ARG A 170 -10.20 4.40 11.15
C ARG A 170 -9.82 3.75 12.49
N GLY A 171 -10.13 4.41 13.60
CA GLY A 171 -9.91 3.86 14.95
C GLY A 171 -8.51 4.12 15.54
N GLU A 172 -7.62 4.74 14.79
CA GLU A 172 -6.31 5.25 15.20
C GLU A 172 -6.04 6.59 14.53
N GLY A 173 -5.15 7.41 15.11
CA GLY A 173 -4.70 8.64 14.46
C GLY A 173 -3.43 8.41 13.66
N VAL A 174 -3.52 8.56 12.33
CA VAL A 174 -2.39 8.40 11.41
C VAL A 174 -2.01 9.77 10.84
N THR A 175 -0.76 10.16 11.04
CA THR A 175 -0.17 11.34 10.39
C THR A 175 0.29 10.97 8.99
N ILE A 176 -0.19 11.70 7.98
CA ILE A 176 0.16 11.52 6.58
C ILE A 176 0.86 12.77 6.07
N VAL A 177 2.06 12.58 5.50
CA VAL A 177 2.82 13.65 4.85
C VAL A 177 3.11 13.26 3.41
N GLY A 178 2.51 14.01 2.49
CA GLY A 178 2.74 13.86 1.06
C GLY A 178 4.05 14.49 0.58
N HIS A 179 4.40 14.23 -0.67
CA HIS A 179 5.53 14.81 -1.38
C HIS A 179 5.20 15.13 -2.84
N ASN A 180 6.15 15.75 -3.53
CA ASN A 180 6.03 16.19 -4.93
C ASN A 180 5.84 15.07 -6.00
N TYR A 181 5.62 13.82 -5.60
CA TYR A 181 5.48 12.66 -6.49
C TYR A 181 4.40 11.66 -6.01
N ASP A 182 3.41 12.11 -5.24
CA ASP A 182 2.40 11.22 -4.64
C ASP A 182 1.35 10.66 -5.62
N SER A 183 1.18 11.30 -6.79
CA SER A 183 0.04 11.03 -7.67
C SER A 183 0.28 9.93 -8.70
N GLU A 184 1.47 9.87 -9.30
CA GLU A 184 1.74 9.00 -10.45
C GLU A 184 3.17 8.42 -10.40
N PRO A 185 3.38 7.19 -10.89
CA PRO A 185 4.72 6.63 -11.02
C PRO A 185 5.61 7.45 -11.96
N VAL A 186 6.89 7.56 -11.60
CA VAL A 186 7.91 8.30 -12.36
C VAL A 186 8.58 7.36 -13.37
N LEU A 187 8.50 7.69 -14.66
CA LEU A 187 9.23 6.98 -15.72
C LEU A 187 10.71 7.34 -15.69
N VAL A 188 11.56 6.31 -15.74
CA VAL A 188 13.02 6.41 -15.85
C VAL A 188 13.46 5.73 -17.14
N SER A 189 14.01 6.51 -18.06
CA SER A 189 14.47 6.08 -19.38
C SER A 189 15.58 7.00 -19.87
N GLY A 190 16.60 6.45 -20.53
CA GLY A 190 17.75 7.20 -21.06
C GLY A 190 18.91 7.38 -20.09
N TYR A 191 18.91 6.68 -18.94
CA TYR A 191 19.91 6.82 -17.89
C TYR A 191 20.75 5.56 -17.78
N GLU A 192 21.85 5.50 -18.55
CA GLU A 192 22.73 4.33 -18.61
C GLU A 192 23.62 4.19 -17.36
N GLN A 193 24.26 5.29 -16.94
CA GLN A 193 25.25 5.21 -15.86
C GLN A 193 24.59 4.94 -14.49
N PRO A 194 25.29 4.25 -13.57
CA PRO A 194 24.83 4.05 -12.20
C PRO A 194 24.36 5.34 -11.51
N GLY A 195 23.13 5.36 -11.00
CA GLY A 195 22.55 6.52 -10.33
C GLY A 195 22.49 7.80 -11.17
N SER A 196 22.55 7.70 -12.50
CA SER A 196 22.49 8.88 -13.36
C SER A 196 21.11 9.54 -13.38
N PHE A 197 20.05 8.78 -13.08
CA PHE A 197 18.76 9.34 -12.71
C PHE A 197 18.75 9.67 -11.21
N GLN A 198 18.29 10.87 -10.86
CA GLN A 198 18.18 11.33 -9.48
C GLN A 198 16.80 11.95 -9.26
N LEU A 199 16.07 11.42 -8.27
CA LEU A 199 14.78 11.94 -7.84
C LEU A 199 14.92 12.55 -6.45
N GLN A 200 14.81 13.88 -6.35
CA GLN A 200 14.81 14.59 -5.07
C GLN A 200 13.39 14.70 -4.52
N ILE A 201 13.17 14.18 -3.32
CA ILE A 201 11.85 14.20 -2.69
C ILE A 201 11.72 15.46 -1.83
N ARG A 202 10.61 16.19 -2.03
CA ARG A 202 10.23 17.36 -1.24
C ARG A 202 8.87 17.09 -0.63
N TYR A 203 8.84 17.03 0.70
CA TYR A 203 7.60 16.81 1.45
C TYR A 203 6.79 18.10 1.52
N THR A 204 5.48 17.95 1.38
CA THR A 204 4.54 19.07 1.32
C THR A 204 4.36 19.64 2.72
N ASN A 205 4.55 20.95 2.88
CA ASN A 205 4.40 21.69 4.13
C ASN A 205 5.29 21.20 5.29
N ALA A 206 6.37 20.47 5.02
CA ALA A 206 7.27 19.96 6.05
C ALA A 206 8.73 19.90 5.57
N ASP A 207 9.66 20.32 6.42
CA ASP A 207 11.09 20.09 6.22
C ASP A 207 11.59 18.81 6.92
N PHE A 208 12.87 18.46 6.74
CA PHE A 208 13.42 17.23 7.32
C PHE A 208 13.60 17.29 8.84
N GLU A 209 13.73 18.47 9.45
CA GLU A 209 13.81 18.60 10.92
C GLU A 209 12.44 18.33 11.54
N GLN A 210 11.38 18.86 10.93
CA GLN A 210 9.99 18.57 11.26
C GLN A 210 9.64 17.08 11.12
N LEU A 211 10.09 16.44 10.04
CA LEU A 211 9.82 15.02 9.78
C LEU A 211 10.62 14.09 10.69
N GLU A 212 11.82 14.49 11.08
CA GLU A 212 12.60 13.81 12.12
C GLU A 212 11.88 13.86 13.47
N ALA A 213 11.47 15.05 13.91
CA ALA A 213 10.71 15.21 15.16
C ALA A 213 9.39 14.41 15.13
N LEU A 214 8.67 14.41 14.00
CA LEU A 214 7.48 13.58 13.80
C LEU A 214 7.79 12.09 13.95
N ALA A 215 8.86 11.61 13.31
CA ALA A 215 9.25 10.22 13.39
C ALA A 215 9.68 9.83 14.82
N GLU A 216 10.36 10.71 15.55
CA GLU A 216 10.73 10.50 16.95
C GLU A 216 9.51 10.44 17.88
N ALA A 217 8.59 11.39 17.73
CA ALA A 217 7.33 11.47 18.47
C ALA A 217 6.38 10.31 18.17
N SER A 218 6.48 9.70 16.98
CA SER A 218 5.59 8.61 16.57
C SER A 218 6.06 7.24 17.05
N ALA A 219 5.14 6.31 17.35
CA ALA A 219 5.51 4.95 17.71
C ALA A 219 6.14 4.19 16.53
N SER A 220 5.59 4.40 15.33
CA SER A 220 6.09 3.82 14.08
C SER A 220 5.88 4.78 12.91
N CYS A 221 6.70 4.63 11.87
CA CYS A 221 6.50 5.26 10.58
C CYS A 221 6.79 4.26 9.47
N GLU A 222 6.07 4.39 8.36
CA GLU A 222 6.25 3.59 7.17
C GLU A 222 6.18 4.46 5.91
N GLN A 223 6.87 4.01 4.87
CA GLN A 223 6.79 4.63 3.55
C GLN A 223 6.88 3.54 2.48
N TYR A 224 5.97 3.56 1.53
CA TYR A 224 5.94 2.56 0.46
C TYR A 224 6.93 2.92 -0.64
N ILE A 225 7.68 1.94 -1.16
CA ILE A 225 8.53 2.11 -2.33
C ILE A 225 8.37 0.93 -3.29
N LYS A 226 8.28 1.22 -4.59
CA LYS A 226 8.14 0.23 -5.65
C LYS A 226 8.94 0.63 -6.88
N ILE A 227 9.61 -0.34 -7.47
CA ILE A 227 10.18 -0.23 -8.81
C ILE A 227 9.59 -1.31 -9.70
N VAL A 228 9.16 -0.93 -10.90
CA VAL A 228 8.84 -1.84 -11.99
C VAL A 228 9.90 -1.64 -13.05
N CYS A 229 10.55 -2.69 -13.50
CA CYS A 229 11.75 -2.62 -14.33
C CYS A 229 11.64 -3.57 -15.52
N MET A 230 12.17 -3.14 -16.66
CA MET A 230 12.36 -3.95 -17.85
C MET A 230 13.76 -3.65 -18.32
N GLY A 231 14.65 -4.64 -18.28
CA GLY A 231 16.02 -4.52 -18.73
C GLY A 231 16.89 -3.60 -17.88
N ALA A 232 16.48 -3.30 -16.65
CA ALA A 232 17.15 -2.36 -15.74
C ALA A 232 17.45 -3.03 -14.39
N VAL A 233 18.70 -2.93 -13.96
CA VAL A 233 19.26 -3.48 -12.71
C VAL A 233 19.04 -2.53 -11.53
N LEU A 234 18.89 -3.10 -10.33
CA LEU A 234 18.86 -2.36 -9.08
C LEU A 234 20.20 -2.49 -8.33
N PHE A 235 20.54 -3.67 -7.82
CA PHE A 235 21.75 -3.99 -7.04
C PHE A 235 22.55 -5.12 -7.72
N ARG A 236 23.82 -4.88 -8.10
CA ARG A 236 24.65 -5.92 -8.73
C ARG A 236 26.08 -6.02 -8.20
N ALA A 237 26.55 -5.04 -7.42
CA ALA A 237 27.92 -5.08 -6.90
C ALA A 237 28.19 -6.29 -5.99
N GLN A 238 27.14 -6.90 -5.41
CA GLN A 238 27.29 -8.00 -4.46
C GLN A 238 27.60 -9.37 -5.08
N LEU A 239 27.38 -9.55 -6.39
CA LEU A 239 27.51 -10.88 -7.01
C LEU A 239 28.87 -11.13 -7.65
N ARG A 240 29.57 -10.09 -8.16
CA ARG A 240 30.88 -10.23 -8.80
C ARG A 240 31.73 -8.97 -8.66
N ARG A 241 33.04 -9.13 -8.42
CA ARG A 241 34.01 -8.02 -8.48
C ARG A 241 33.90 -7.30 -9.82
N GLY A 242 33.67 -5.99 -9.78
CA GLY A 242 33.56 -5.13 -10.96
C GLY A 242 32.12 -4.82 -11.43
N GLN A 243 31.10 -5.45 -10.85
CA GLN A 243 29.71 -5.03 -11.07
C GLN A 243 29.38 -3.78 -10.25
N ARG A 244 28.46 -2.96 -10.77
CA ARG A 244 28.03 -1.69 -10.16
C ARG A 244 26.57 -1.82 -9.72
N ASP A 245 26.22 -1.16 -8.64
CA ASP A 245 24.82 -0.96 -8.28
C ASP A 245 24.27 0.23 -9.04
N TYR A 246 23.06 0.10 -9.57
CA TYR A 246 22.47 1.10 -10.44
C TYR A 246 21.39 1.92 -9.74
N GLY A 247 20.79 1.38 -8.68
CA GLY A 247 19.81 2.10 -7.88
C GLY A 247 19.96 1.94 -6.37
N TRP A 248 19.47 2.93 -5.64
CA TRP A 248 19.44 3.01 -4.18
C TRP A 248 18.53 4.17 -3.75
N TRP A 249 18.09 4.17 -2.49
CA TRP A 249 17.48 5.35 -1.89
C TRP A 249 18.42 5.98 -0.86
N ILE A 250 18.23 7.26 -0.60
CA ILE A 250 18.94 8.02 0.44
C ILE A 250 17.96 8.28 1.58
N ALA A 251 18.35 7.88 2.77
CA ALA A 251 17.60 8.10 4.01
C ALA A 251 17.62 9.58 4.42
N ARG A 252 16.77 9.95 5.40
CA ARG A 252 16.68 11.34 5.88
C ARG A 252 18.01 11.92 6.35
N ASP A 253 18.86 11.06 6.95
CA ASP A 253 20.19 11.35 7.48
C ASP A 253 21.30 11.36 6.42
N GLY A 254 20.96 11.13 5.15
CA GLY A 254 21.90 11.05 4.04
C GLY A 254 22.52 9.67 3.84
N THR A 255 22.17 8.67 4.65
CA THR A 255 22.68 7.30 4.50
C THR A 255 22.17 6.70 3.18
N ARG A 256 23.09 6.15 2.40
CA ARG A 256 22.76 5.38 1.19
C ARG A 256 22.29 3.99 1.56
N MET A 257 21.09 3.63 1.12
CA MET A 257 20.42 2.39 1.46
C MET A 257 20.38 1.42 0.29
N MET A 258 20.88 0.22 0.53
CA MET A 258 20.97 -0.88 -0.44
C MET A 258 19.95 -1.99 -0.15
N SER A 259 19.00 -1.73 0.73
CA SER A 259 17.76 -2.50 0.91
C SER A 259 16.63 -1.83 0.12
N TRP A 260 15.74 -2.62 -0.49
CA TRP A 260 14.50 -2.10 -1.06
C TRP A 260 13.30 -2.33 -0.13
N GLY A 261 12.09 -1.98 -0.58
CA GLY A 261 10.87 -2.15 0.21
C GLY A 261 10.61 -3.61 0.64
N GLY A 262 10.09 -3.79 1.86
CA GLY A 262 9.68 -5.09 2.38
C GLY A 262 10.79 -5.94 3.04
N VAL A 263 11.98 -5.36 3.25
CA VAL A 263 13.08 -5.97 4.03
C VAL A 263 13.61 -4.96 5.06
N PRO A 264 14.39 -5.38 6.06
CA PRO A 264 15.04 -4.45 6.99
C PRO A 264 15.92 -3.42 6.27
N SER A 265 15.78 -2.14 6.66
CA SER A 265 16.62 -1.05 6.13
C SER A 265 18.10 -1.33 6.39
N SER A 266 18.91 -1.33 5.34
CA SER A 266 20.33 -1.66 5.44
C SER A 266 21.15 -1.01 4.31
N PRO A 267 22.33 -0.44 4.63
CA PRO A 267 23.26 0.10 3.63
C PRO A 267 23.98 -0.98 2.82
N ASP A 268 23.93 -2.25 3.24
CA ASP A 268 24.78 -3.31 2.68
C ASP A 268 24.02 -4.59 2.32
N SER A 269 22.69 -4.65 2.47
CA SER A 269 21.95 -5.91 2.27
C SER A 269 21.87 -6.35 0.81
N GLY A 270 21.63 -5.41 -0.12
CA GLY A 270 21.32 -5.71 -1.53
C GLY A 270 20.01 -6.48 -1.68
N GLN A 271 19.10 -6.41 -0.71
CA GLN A 271 17.92 -7.30 -0.63
C GLN A 271 16.63 -6.59 -1.02
N CYS A 272 15.73 -7.35 -1.63
CA CYS A 272 14.33 -7.01 -1.87
C CYS A 272 13.41 -8.06 -1.23
N ALA A 273 12.12 -7.74 -1.09
CA ALA A 273 11.16 -8.64 -0.46
C ALA A 273 11.14 -10.06 -1.04
N CYS A 274 11.42 -10.21 -2.34
CA CYS A 274 11.43 -11.50 -3.02
C CYS A 274 12.53 -12.45 -2.50
N ASP A 275 13.62 -11.90 -1.95
CA ASP A 275 14.71 -12.69 -1.34
C ASP A 275 14.23 -13.37 -0.06
N LEU A 276 13.49 -12.62 0.77
CA LEU A 276 12.97 -13.13 2.04
C LEU A 276 11.89 -14.19 1.86
N ASP A 277 11.02 -14.04 0.86
CA ASP A 277 9.88 -14.94 0.66
C ASP A 277 10.12 -16.02 -0.42
N GLY A 278 11.33 -16.06 -1.00
CA GLY A 278 11.76 -17.02 -2.01
C GLY A 278 11.01 -16.90 -3.33
N SER A 279 10.45 -15.73 -3.64
CA SER A 279 9.63 -15.51 -4.83
C SER A 279 10.34 -14.81 -5.99
N CYS A 280 11.66 -14.55 -5.88
CA CYS A 280 12.41 -13.89 -6.96
C CYS A 280 12.29 -14.68 -8.27
N VAL A 281 12.08 -13.98 -9.38
CA VAL A 281 11.94 -14.56 -10.74
C VAL A 281 13.16 -15.39 -11.11
N ASN A 282 14.34 -14.98 -10.65
CA ASN A 282 15.56 -15.75 -10.76
C ASN A 282 16.22 -15.83 -9.38
N SER A 283 16.28 -17.03 -8.81
CA SER A 283 16.81 -17.29 -7.47
C SER A 283 18.32 -17.05 -7.32
N LEU A 284 19.03 -16.73 -8.41
CA LEU A 284 20.42 -16.29 -8.36
C LEU A 284 20.57 -14.82 -7.90
N PHE A 285 19.47 -14.07 -7.89
CA PHE A 285 19.44 -12.65 -7.51
C PHE A 285 18.51 -12.42 -6.33
N LYS A 286 18.83 -11.40 -5.52
CA LYS A 286 18.06 -10.98 -4.33
C LYS A 286 16.91 -10.02 -4.65
N CYS A 287 16.84 -9.54 -5.90
CA CYS A 287 15.77 -8.69 -6.40
C CYS A 287 15.36 -9.14 -7.79
N ASN A 288 14.09 -8.95 -8.13
CA ASN A 288 13.58 -9.29 -9.45
C ASN A 288 14.27 -8.46 -10.55
N CYS A 289 14.47 -7.16 -10.32
CA CYS A 289 15.10 -6.26 -11.29
C CYS A 289 16.55 -6.64 -11.63
N ASP A 290 17.27 -7.25 -10.70
CA ASP A 290 18.68 -7.64 -10.91
C ASP A 290 18.85 -8.77 -11.92
N SER A 291 17.74 -9.45 -12.26
CA SER A 291 17.68 -10.40 -13.36
C SER A 291 17.90 -9.72 -14.73
N ASN A 292 17.73 -8.39 -14.84
CA ASN A 292 17.83 -7.62 -16.09
C ASN A 292 17.02 -8.27 -17.24
N ASN A 293 15.80 -8.70 -16.91
CA ASN A 293 14.91 -9.34 -17.86
C ASN A 293 14.34 -8.31 -18.83
N LYS A 294 14.22 -8.65 -20.13
CA LYS A 294 13.61 -7.75 -21.13
C LYS A 294 12.06 -7.78 -21.12
N PHE A 295 11.47 -8.28 -20.04
CA PHE A 295 10.04 -8.18 -19.71
C PHE A 295 9.89 -7.54 -18.33
N TRP A 296 8.70 -7.01 -18.04
CA TRP A 296 8.45 -6.27 -16.80
C TRP A 296 8.49 -7.18 -15.56
N THR A 297 9.31 -6.81 -14.60
CA THR A 297 9.33 -7.35 -13.23
C THR A 297 9.21 -6.23 -12.20
N GLU A 298 8.97 -6.56 -10.94
CA GLU A 298 8.84 -5.54 -9.89
C GLU A 298 9.46 -5.97 -8.56
N ASP A 299 9.94 -4.99 -7.81
CA ASP A 299 10.33 -5.11 -6.42
C ASP A 299 9.63 -3.98 -5.62
N SER A 300 8.97 -4.34 -4.52
CA SER A 300 8.18 -3.37 -3.76
C SER A 300 7.97 -3.78 -2.30
N GLY A 301 7.69 -2.81 -1.46
CA GLY A 301 7.22 -3.02 -0.10
C GLY A 301 7.31 -1.74 0.74
N PHE A 302 6.98 -1.85 2.02
CA PHE A 302 7.15 -0.76 2.96
C PHE A 302 8.59 -0.73 3.51
N LEU A 303 9.13 0.47 3.59
CA LEU A 303 10.23 0.82 4.48
C LEU A 303 9.58 1.13 5.84
N THR A 304 10.11 0.57 6.93
CA THR A 304 9.46 0.68 8.26
C THR A 304 10.41 1.10 9.38
N ASP A 305 11.71 1.21 9.09
CA ASP A 305 12.66 1.72 10.07
C ASP A 305 12.59 3.25 10.13
N LYS A 306 11.79 3.73 11.08
CA LYS A 306 11.53 5.16 11.28
C LYS A 306 12.79 6.01 11.56
N ARG A 307 13.92 5.39 11.91
CA ARG A 307 15.20 6.09 12.10
C ARG A 307 15.76 6.62 10.78
N TYR A 308 15.43 5.96 9.67
CA TYR A 308 15.93 6.31 8.33
C TYR A 308 14.88 6.96 7.44
N LEU A 309 13.61 6.94 7.86
CA LEU A 309 12.51 7.60 7.17
C LEU A 309 12.40 9.08 7.54
N PRO A 310 11.89 9.91 6.62
CA PRO A 310 11.41 9.54 5.29
C PRO A 310 12.51 9.45 4.21
N VAL A 311 12.17 8.94 3.02
CA VAL A 311 13.07 8.88 1.86
C VAL A 311 13.40 10.29 1.37
N ARG A 312 14.68 10.60 1.26
CA ARG A 312 15.19 11.91 0.81
C ARG A 312 15.41 11.97 -0.69
N MET A 313 16.01 10.92 -1.25
CA MET A 313 16.29 10.82 -2.68
C MET A 313 16.21 9.37 -3.16
N VAL A 314 15.97 9.19 -4.45
CA VAL A 314 16.11 7.89 -5.12
C VAL A 314 17.01 8.05 -6.34
N TYR A 315 18.00 7.16 -6.45
CA TYR A 315 18.93 7.09 -7.57
C TYR A 315 18.64 5.84 -8.38
N LEU A 316 18.65 5.93 -9.70
CA LEU A 316 18.43 4.81 -10.62
C LEU A 316 19.35 4.94 -11.86
N GLY A 317 19.50 3.85 -12.61
CA GLY A 317 20.31 3.78 -13.83
C GLY A 317 19.95 2.51 -14.63
N ASP A 318 20.84 2.06 -15.52
CA ASP A 318 20.64 0.88 -16.38
C ASP A 318 19.37 0.98 -17.24
N THR A 319 19.10 2.19 -17.75
CA THR A 319 17.95 2.48 -18.63
C THR A 319 18.37 3.12 -19.94
N GLY A 320 19.60 2.88 -20.41
CA GLY A 320 20.12 3.51 -21.63
C GLY A 320 19.64 2.85 -22.92
N GLY A 321 19.34 1.54 -22.89
CA GLY A 321 18.88 0.79 -24.04
C GLY A 321 17.41 1.05 -24.43
N THR A 322 17.06 0.75 -25.68
CA THR A 322 15.69 0.93 -26.21
C THR A 322 14.63 0.05 -25.52
N LYS A 323 15.06 -1.04 -24.88
CA LYS A 323 14.23 -1.94 -24.07
C LYS A 323 14.60 -1.89 -22.58
N GLU A 324 15.10 -0.74 -22.12
CA GLU A 324 15.55 -0.55 -20.74
C GLU A 324 14.83 0.64 -20.11
N LYS A 325 13.90 0.33 -19.21
CA LYS A 325 13.00 1.31 -18.58
C LYS A 325 12.64 0.88 -17.18
N SER A 326 12.39 1.86 -16.33
CA SER A 326 11.82 1.63 -15.01
C SER A 326 10.70 2.62 -14.69
N TRP A 327 9.77 2.20 -13.86
CA TRP A 327 8.76 3.05 -13.23
C TRP A 327 8.96 2.99 -11.72
N LEU A 328 9.16 4.16 -11.10
CA LEU A 328 9.33 4.30 -9.67
C LEU A 328 8.03 4.83 -9.04
N THR A 329 7.58 4.22 -7.96
CA THR A 329 6.52 4.74 -7.11
C THR A 329 7.06 4.90 -5.70
N LEU A 330 6.86 6.07 -5.12
CA LEU A 330 7.10 6.37 -3.72
C LEU A 330 5.75 6.80 -3.11
N GLY A 331 5.38 6.20 -1.99
CA GLY A 331 4.19 6.59 -1.25
C GLY A 331 4.46 7.68 -0.23
N GLU A 332 3.39 8.27 0.28
CA GLU A 332 3.42 9.24 1.37
C GLU A 332 4.08 8.65 2.63
N LEU A 333 4.69 9.51 3.45
CA LEU A 333 5.12 9.11 4.80
C LEU A 333 3.88 8.94 5.68
N ARG A 334 3.77 7.80 6.34
CA ARG A 334 2.68 7.50 7.28
C ARG A 334 3.26 7.21 8.65
N CYS A 335 2.87 7.96 9.66
CA CYS A 335 3.33 7.78 11.04
C CYS A 335 2.15 7.56 11.99
N LYS A 336 2.32 6.67 12.98
CA LYS A 336 1.25 6.19 13.86
C LYS A 336 1.70 6.07 15.31
N GLY A 337 0.75 6.26 16.23
CA GLY A 337 0.96 6.12 17.67
C GLY A 337 1.89 7.18 18.25
N TYR A 338 1.99 7.26 19.58
CA TYR A 338 2.91 8.14 20.28
C TYR A 338 4.04 7.35 20.96
N SER A 339 5.29 7.81 20.83
CA SER A 339 6.46 7.09 21.33
C SER A 339 6.64 7.15 22.85
N GLY A 340 6.04 8.16 23.50
CA GLY A 340 6.11 8.37 24.94
C GLY A 340 5.23 7.43 25.79
N ASP A 341 4.44 6.54 25.17
CA ASP A 341 3.61 5.56 25.89
C ASP A 341 4.34 4.25 26.24
N ARG A 342 5.62 4.13 25.90
CA ARG A 342 6.44 2.97 26.29
C ARG A 342 6.73 3.02 27.80
N LYS A 343 5.85 2.40 28.58
CA LYS A 343 6.06 2.06 30.00
C LYS A 343 7.03 0.90 30.17
#